data_AF-A0A7W1SVB3-F1
#
_entry.id   AF-A0A7W1SVB3-F1
#
_cell.length_a   1.000
_cell.length_b   1.000
_cell.length_c   1.000
_cell.angle_alpha   90.00
_cell.angle_beta   90.00
_cell.angle_gamma   90.00
#
_symmetry.space_group_name_H-M   'P 1'
#
loop_
_entity.id
_entity.type
_entity.pdbx_description
1 polymer ?
#
loop_
_entity_poly.entity_id
_entity_poly.type
_entity_poly.pdbx_seq_one_letter_code
_entity_poly.pdbx_strand_id
1 'polypeptide(L)'
;MFASIRVWLSSLVLLVPLAALPQTATQNPERSHRPVPAQTEPAKTDDQNAAPKKPEDPLFKGMQYRLIGPFRGGRSLTAAGIAGDPTTYYFGATGGGVWKSNDGAITWTPLFDEQAVSSIGSLAVAPSEPSTVYVGSGEACIRGNISHGDGVYKSLDAGKTWKNIGLRDSRAIGKLIVHPTNPNVVFVAALGHPYGPNTERGVFRSTDGGTSWQRVLYKDENTGAIDIAFAPHNPNVLLASLWEARRTPWSLTSGGPGSGLYYSNDGGSTWKQLQKHGLPDGPYGRIGVAFGASGDRMYALIEAKQGGLYRSDDGGETWTLVNDNRSFQQRAWYYMHIIADPQDPETVYILNVDFYKSTDGGRSFNKVKVPHGDNHGLWIDPTNSRRMIASNDGGVTVTYDGGKTWTSENNQPTAQFYHVAADNRYPYYLYGSQQDNSSVAIATRSDSGSIDRPDWYDVGGGEAGYIAPYLPDPNIVYAGDYEALITRFDKRTGQVKNISVHPEISDGSGAEKLEHRFQWTAPIVLSPHDPNTIYHGGERLFKTTDSGMHWEAISPNLTRNDKSKQQTSGGPINKDDTGTEYYDTIFAVAESPVAAGQIWVGTDDG
;
A
#
# COMPACT_ATOMS: atom_id res chain seq x y z
N MET A 1 13.57 -23.03 -47.94
CA MET A 1 13.95 -22.57 -49.29
C MET A 1 15.17 -21.69 -49.13
N PHE A 2 16.29 -22.17 -49.68
CA PHE A 2 17.61 -21.57 -49.98
C PHE A 2 17.93 -20.13 -49.47
N ALA A 3 18.98 -19.89 -48.66
CA ALA A 3 20.44 -20.00 -48.98
C ALA A 3 20.91 -18.77 -49.81
N SER A 4 22.11 -18.18 -49.70
CA SER A 4 23.35 -18.47 -48.97
C SER A 4 24.50 -17.54 -49.44
N ILE A 5 25.52 -17.36 -48.57
CA ILE A 5 27.00 -17.49 -48.81
C ILE A 5 27.73 -16.42 -49.66
N ARG A 6 28.65 -15.61 -49.10
CA ARG A 6 30.09 -15.79 -48.67
C ARG A 6 31.12 -15.44 -49.77
N VAL A 7 32.04 -14.49 -49.51
CA VAL A 7 33.47 -14.62 -49.09
C VAL A 7 34.47 -14.86 -50.24
N TRP A 8 35.56 -14.10 -50.22
CA TRP A 8 36.89 -14.53 -50.69
C TRP A 8 37.96 -14.25 -49.63
N LEU A 9 39.02 -15.06 -49.66
CA LEU A 9 39.91 -15.49 -48.57
C LEU A 9 41.38 -15.35 -49.03
N SER A 10 42.33 -15.18 -48.07
CA SER A 10 43.75 -15.67 -48.05
C SER A 10 44.76 -15.18 -49.11
N SER A 11 46.09 -15.12 -48.96
CA SER A 11 47.14 -15.36 -47.92
C SER A 11 48.47 -14.77 -48.48
N LEU A 12 49.53 -14.43 -47.70
CA LEU A 12 50.80 -15.19 -47.45
C LEU A 12 51.93 -14.08 -47.33
N VAL A 13 52.94 -14.03 -46.41
CA VAL A 13 54.21 -14.79 -46.27
C VAL A 13 55.08 -14.23 -45.10
N LEU A 14 55.69 -15.16 -44.35
CA LEU A 14 56.94 -15.23 -43.51
C LEU A 14 57.87 -14.02 -43.20
N LEU A 15 58.42 -14.03 -41.96
CA LEU A 15 59.87 -14.25 -41.68
C LEU A 15 60.18 -14.47 -40.17
N VAL A 16 61.08 -15.40 -39.88
CA VAL A 16 61.74 -15.71 -38.57
C VAL A 16 63.26 -15.63 -38.79
N PRO A 17 64.07 -15.34 -37.75
CA PRO A 17 65.10 -16.31 -37.38
C PRO A 17 65.33 -16.52 -35.86
N LEU A 18 65.66 -17.78 -35.53
CA LEU A 18 66.40 -18.34 -34.36
C LEU A 18 67.88 -17.84 -34.36
N ALA A 19 68.78 -17.96 -33.38
CA ALA A 19 68.98 -18.59 -32.05
C ALA A 19 70.22 -17.88 -31.41
N ALA A 20 70.58 -17.95 -30.12
CA ALA A 20 71.28 -19.07 -29.46
C ALA A 20 71.58 -18.83 -27.95
N LEU A 21 71.64 -19.93 -27.19
CA LEU A 21 72.10 -20.14 -25.78
C LEU A 21 73.58 -20.65 -25.80
N PRO A 22 74.37 -20.82 -24.68
CA PRO A 22 73.97 -21.40 -23.37
C PRO A 22 74.74 -21.07 -22.04
N GLN A 23 74.08 -21.44 -20.92
CA GLN A 23 74.49 -22.12 -19.66
C GLN A 23 75.65 -21.68 -18.69
N THR A 24 75.22 -21.49 -17.42
CA THR A 24 75.73 -21.99 -16.09
C THR A 24 77.12 -21.52 -15.59
N ALA A 25 77.36 -21.19 -14.30
CA ALA A 25 77.01 -21.91 -13.07
C ALA A 25 77.22 -21.10 -11.75
N THR A 26 76.40 -21.48 -10.73
CA THR A 26 76.65 -21.60 -9.26
C THR A 26 76.97 -20.39 -8.36
N GLN A 27 76.11 -20.14 -7.36
CA GLN A 27 76.37 -20.43 -5.93
C GLN A 27 75.10 -20.32 -5.04
N ASN A 28 75.17 -21.00 -3.89
CA ASN A 28 74.10 -21.53 -3.02
C ASN A 28 73.25 -20.51 -2.21
N PRO A 29 72.10 -20.94 -1.65
CA PRO A 29 71.07 -20.07 -1.09
C PRO A 29 71.22 -19.80 0.42
N GLU A 30 71.03 -18.54 0.80
CA GLU A 30 70.77 -18.13 2.19
C GLU A 30 69.28 -18.26 2.53
N ARG A 31 69.03 -18.57 3.81
CA ARG A 31 67.73 -18.83 4.43
C ARG A 31 66.73 -17.69 4.20
N SER A 32 65.66 -17.95 3.46
CA SER A 32 64.48 -17.08 3.44
C SER A 32 63.54 -17.44 4.59
N HIS A 33 63.37 -16.46 5.49
CA HIS A 33 62.28 -16.45 6.46
C HIS A 33 60.94 -16.44 5.72
N ARG A 34 60.03 -17.35 6.11
CA ARG A 34 58.63 -17.36 5.67
C ARG A 34 57.97 -16.02 6.05
N PRO A 35 57.39 -15.26 5.09
CA PRO A 35 56.45 -14.21 5.43
C PRO A 35 55.12 -14.85 5.82
N VAL A 36 54.61 -14.44 6.97
CA VAL A 36 53.26 -14.72 7.47
C VAL A 36 52.23 -14.21 6.44
N PRO A 37 51.18 -14.97 6.09
CA PRO A 37 50.10 -14.46 5.25
C PRO A 37 49.41 -13.31 5.99
N ALA A 38 49.37 -12.14 5.36
CA ALA A 38 48.67 -10.98 5.86
C ALA A 38 47.21 -11.33 6.14
N GLN A 39 46.74 -11.05 7.36
CA GLN A 39 45.33 -11.01 7.69
C GLN A 39 44.68 -9.94 6.81
N THR A 40 43.88 -10.36 5.82
CA THR A 40 42.98 -9.45 5.12
C THR A 40 41.94 -8.98 6.14
N GLU A 41 42.05 -7.72 6.55
CA GLU A 41 40.99 -7.03 7.27
C GLU A 41 39.66 -7.19 6.49
N PRO A 42 38.53 -7.45 7.17
CA PRO A 42 37.25 -7.48 6.51
C PRO A 42 37.00 -6.10 5.88
N ALA A 43 36.67 -6.12 4.58
CA ALA A 43 36.31 -4.93 3.82
C ALA A 43 35.27 -4.13 4.59
N LYS A 44 35.61 -2.90 4.98
CA LYS A 44 34.64 -1.90 5.42
C LYS A 44 33.65 -1.72 4.28
N THR A 45 32.45 -2.27 4.43
CA THR A 45 31.32 -1.89 3.60
C THR A 45 30.95 -0.47 4.00
N ASP A 46 31.53 0.47 3.27
CA ASP A 46 31.12 1.86 3.25
C ASP A 46 29.64 1.90 2.84
N ASP A 47 28.79 2.19 3.81
CA ASP A 47 27.34 2.35 3.64
C ASP A 47 27.06 3.70 2.93
N GLN A 48 27.53 3.81 1.68
CA GLN A 48 27.54 5.05 0.90
C GLN A 48 26.16 5.49 0.37
N ASN A 49 25.07 4.88 0.82
CA ASN A 49 23.71 5.22 0.36
C ASN A 49 22.68 5.42 1.49
N ALA A 50 23.12 5.56 2.74
CA ALA A 50 22.28 6.23 3.73
C ALA A 50 22.17 7.71 3.32
N ALA A 51 20.95 8.20 3.05
CA ALA A 51 20.74 9.63 2.86
C ALA A 51 21.38 10.37 4.05
N PRO A 52 22.22 11.39 3.81
CA PRO A 52 22.87 12.10 4.91
C PRO A 52 21.78 12.63 5.84
N LYS A 53 21.81 12.22 7.12
CA LYS A 53 20.94 12.81 8.14
C LYS A 53 21.16 14.31 8.07
N LYS A 54 20.13 15.07 7.68
CA LYS A 54 20.22 16.54 7.62
C LYS A 54 20.73 17.02 8.98
N PRO A 55 21.66 18.00 9.02
CA PRO A 55 22.09 18.58 10.28
C PRO A 55 20.86 19.03 11.07
N GLU A 56 20.77 18.61 12.32
CA GLU A 56 19.69 19.01 13.23
C GLU A 56 19.73 20.54 13.35
N ASP A 57 18.59 21.20 13.12
CA ASP A 57 18.48 22.64 13.32
C ASP A 57 18.80 22.93 14.80
N PRO A 58 19.77 23.82 15.11
CA PRO A 58 20.09 24.18 16.47
C PRO A 58 18.89 24.62 17.32
N LEU A 59 17.83 25.16 16.69
CA LEU A 59 16.57 25.54 17.35
C LEU A 59 15.80 24.36 17.93
N PHE A 60 15.92 23.17 17.33
CA PHE A 60 15.22 21.97 17.76
C PHE A 60 16.13 21.01 18.56
N LYS A 61 17.37 21.41 18.83
CA LYS A 61 18.34 20.58 19.54
C LYS A 61 17.82 20.12 20.90
N GLY A 62 17.70 18.80 21.06
CA GLY A 62 17.22 18.17 22.30
C GLY A 62 15.69 18.06 22.40
N MET A 63 14.94 18.49 21.39
CA MET A 63 13.53 18.14 21.26
C MET A 63 13.40 16.66 20.88
N GLN A 64 12.39 15.99 21.44
CA GLN A 64 12.08 14.60 21.13
C GLN A 64 10.67 14.51 20.56
N TYR A 65 10.50 13.68 19.55
CA TYR A 65 9.16 13.30 19.09
C TYR A 65 8.43 12.59 20.22
N ARG A 66 7.16 12.95 20.40
CA ARG A 66 6.26 12.31 21.35
C ARG A 66 4.98 11.95 20.62
N LEU A 67 4.60 10.69 20.70
CA LEU A 67 3.30 10.24 20.21
C LEU A 67 2.17 10.84 21.07
N ILE A 68 1.19 11.43 20.41
CA ILE A 68 0.00 12.01 21.07
C ILE A 68 -1.31 11.31 20.67
N GLY A 69 -1.25 10.29 19.81
CA GLY A 69 -2.43 9.62 19.27
C GLY A 69 -3.05 10.33 18.05
N PRO A 70 -4.34 10.07 17.75
CA PRO A 70 -5.22 9.18 18.49
C PRO A 70 -4.73 7.74 18.42
N PHE A 71 -5.02 6.95 19.46
CA PHE A 71 -4.70 5.51 19.48
C PHE A 71 -5.77 4.72 18.71
N ARG A 72 -6.05 5.13 17.47
CA ARG A 72 -7.05 4.55 16.59
C ARG A 72 -6.37 4.12 15.29
N GLY A 73 -6.54 2.85 14.94
CA GLY A 73 -5.85 2.27 13.79
C GLY A 73 -6.24 2.96 12.49
N GLY A 74 -5.27 3.03 11.58
CA GLY A 74 -5.46 3.41 10.19
C GLY A 74 -5.09 2.24 9.26
N ARG A 75 -5.12 2.51 7.96
CA ARG A 75 -5.10 1.47 6.94
C ARG A 75 -3.91 0.54 6.98
N SER A 76 -4.23 -0.74 6.97
CA SER A 76 -3.29 -1.85 7.01
C SER A 76 -3.64 -2.92 5.97
N LEU A 77 -2.69 -3.26 5.11
CA LEU A 77 -2.92 -4.24 4.03
C LEU A 77 -2.47 -5.66 4.38
N THR A 78 -1.69 -5.80 5.44
CA THR A 78 -1.02 -7.05 5.74
C THR A 78 -0.86 -7.26 7.23
N ALA A 79 -1.06 -8.52 7.64
CA ALA A 79 -0.81 -8.97 8.99
C ALA A 79 -0.37 -10.44 8.97
N ALA A 80 0.40 -10.84 9.97
CA ALA A 80 0.84 -12.21 10.15
C ALA A 80 0.97 -12.56 11.64
N GLY A 81 0.70 -13.80 11.98
CA GLY A 81 1.02 -14.38 13.30
C GLY A 81 2.10 -15.43 13.21
N ILE A 82 2.49 -15.98 14.37
CA ILE A 82 3.35 -17.16 14.46
C ILE A 82 2.47 -18.38 14.72
N ALA A 83 2.56 -19.41 13.89
CA ALA A 83 1.76 -20.63 14.02
C ALA A 83 1.89 -21.23 15.44
N GLY A 84 0.76 -21.57 16.07
CA GLY A 84 0.73 -22.10 17.43
C GLY A 84 0.94 -21.08 18.56
N ASP A 85 1.58 -19.93 18.33
CA ASP A 85 1.76 -18.86 19.34
C ASP A 85 0.57 -17.87 19.34
N PRO A 86 -0.26 -17.84 20.39
CA PRO A 86 -1.46 -17.00 20.43
C PRO A 86 -1.18 -15.55 20.80
N THR A 87 0.07 -15.17 21.05
CA THR A 87 0.43 -13.85 21.60
C THR A 87 1.17 -12.97 20.61
N THR A 88 1.90 -13.55 19.66
CA THR A 88 2.75 -12.79 18.75
C THR A 88 2.09 -12.53 17.40
N TYR A 89 1.96 -11.26 17.06
CA TYR A 89 1.40 -10.78 15.80
C TYR A 89 2.21 -9.61 15.25
N TYR A 90 2.16 -9.47 13.93
CA TYR A 90 2.77 -8.38 13.17
C TYR A 90 1.74 -7.79 12.21
N PHE A 91 1.84 -6.49 11.95
CA PHE A 91 1.13 -5.87 10.84
C PHE A 91 1.95 -4.78 10.15
N GLY A 92 1.57 -4.47 8.92
CA GLY A 92 2.13 -3.37 8.13
C GLY A 92 1.05 -2.35 7.79
N ALA A 93 1.28 -1.09 8.18
CA ALA A 93 0.42 0.05 7.84
C ALA A 93 0.89 0.70 6.52
N THR A 94 -0.03 1.29 5.75
CA THR A 94 0.34 1.89 4.45
C THR A 94 1.05 3.24 4.53
N GLY A 95 1.10 3.84 5.73
CA GLY A 95 1.91 5.03 6.03
C GLY A 95 2.55 5.03 7.43
N GLY A 96 2.50 3.91 8.15
CA GLY A 96 2.89 3.82 9.56
C GLY A 96 3.94 2.75 9.89
N GLY A 97 4.53 2.11 8.87
CA GLY A 97 5.57 1.10 9.06
C GLY A 97 5.06 -0.24 9.59
N VAL A 98 5.96 -0.99 10.23
CA VAL A 98 5.72 -2.33 10.77
C VAL A 98 5.52 -2.27 12.27
N TRP A 99 4.56 -3.01 12.78
CA TRP A 99 4.20 -3.07 14.19
C TRP A 99 4.18 -4.51 14.67
N LYS A 100 4.41 -4.70 15.97
CA LYS A 100 4.36 -6.01 16.63
C LYS A 100 3.61 -5.96 17.96
N SER A 101 2.84 -7.01 18.21
CA SER A 101 2.30 -7.36 19.52
C SER A 101 2.92 -8.67 19.99
N ASN A 102 3.11 -8.81 21.30
CA ASN A 102 3.53 -10.03 21.98
C ASN A 102 2.62 -10.38 23.16
N ASP A 103 1.43 -9.78 23.21
CA ASP A 103 0.44 -9.91 24.30
C ASP A 103 -0.97 -10.22 23.77
N GLY A 104 -1.06 -10.73 22.53
CA GLY A 104 -2.33 -11.12 21.93
C GLY A 104 -3.12 -9.95 21.34
N ALA A 105 -2.42 -8.96 20.77
CA ALA A 105 -2.95 -7.72 20.18
C ALA A 105 -3.60 -6.75 21.19
N ILE A 106 -3.16 -6.78 22.45
CA ILE A 106 -3.56 -5.80 23.46
C ILE A 106 -2.75 -4.52 23.27
N THR A 107 -1.43 -4.63 23.08
CA THR A 107 -0.53 -3.51 22.79
C THR A 107 0.28 -3.74 21.52
N TRP A 108 0.68 -2.64 20.88
CA TRP A 108 1.45 -2.64 19.64
C TRP A 108 2.67 -1.74 19.76
N THR A 109 3.83 -2.26 19.35
CA THR A 109 5.12 -1.55 19.34
C THR A 109 5.58 -1.31 17.90
N PRO A 110 5.98 -0.08 17.53
CA PRO A 110 6.52 0.18 16.19
C PRO A 110 7.92 -0.45 16.07
N LEU A 111 8.22 -1.00 14.90
CA LEU A 111 9.47 -1.70 14.60
C LEU A 111 10.23 -1.10 13.42
N PHE A 112 9.69 -0.06 12.76
CA PHE A 112 10.14 0.39 11.44
C PHE A 112 10.44 1.90 11.36
N ASP A 113 10.40 2.62 12.49
CA ASP A 113 10.52 4.08 12.55
C ASP A 113 11.88 4.62 12.06
N GLU A 114 12.92 3.78 12.12
CA GLU A 114 14.28 4.14 11.67
C GLU A 114 14.51 3.88 10.17
N GLN A 115 13.50 3.41 9.43
CA GLN A 115 13.61 3.16 7.99
C GLN A 115 13.17 4.37 7.17
N ALA A 116 13.70 4.49 5.95
CA ALA A 116 13.43 5.64 5.08
C ALA A 116 12.00 5.67 4.49
N VAL A 117 11.28 4.55 4.58
CA VAL A 117 9.92 4.40 4.07
C VAL A 117 8.99 3.87 5.16
N SER A 118 7.75 4.32 5.15
CA SER A 118 6.71 3.87 6.09
C SER A 118 5.54 3.15 5.42
N SER A 119 5.51 3.09 4.08
CA SER A 119 4.45 2.38 3.36
C SER A 119 4.77 0.90 3.26
N ILE A 120 3.89 0.06 3.82
CA ILE A 120 4.02 -1.40 3.79
C ILE A 120 2.91 -2.02 2.95
N GLY A 121 3.28 -2.77 1.91
CA GLY A 121 2.33 -3.50 1.05
C GLY A 121 2.19 -4.98 1.40
N SER A 122 3.23 -5.60 1.94
CA SER A 122 3.21 -7.02 2.33
C SER A 122 4.16 -7.32 3.48
N LEU A 123 3.78 -8.26 4.34
CA LEU A 123 4.59 -8.78 5.44
C LEU A 123 4.47 -10.31 5.49
N ALA A 124 5.59 -11.00 5.71
CA ALA A 124 5.58 -12.44 5.94
C ALA A 124 6.60 -12.83 7.03
N VAL A 125 6.15 -13.64 7.98
CA VAL A 125 7.00 -14.33 8.95
C VAL A 125 7.36 -15.70 8.39
N ALA A 126 8.63 -16.09 8.40
CA ALA A 126 9.04 -17.39 7.89
C ALA A 126 8.51 -18.53 8.78
N PRO A 127 7.70 -19.48 8.25
CA PRO A 127 7.07 -20.51 9.08
C PRO A 127 8.07 -21.45 9.79
N SER A 128 9.22 -21.68 9.17
CA SER A 128 10.28 -22.55 9.72
C SER A 128 11.24 -21.84 10.67
N GLU A 129 11.26 -20.51 10.68
CA GLU A 129 12.18 -19.72 11.51
C GLU A 129 11.54 -18.35 11.82
N PRO A 130 10.64 -18.24 12.82
CA PRO A 130 9.86 -17.03 13.07
C PRO A 130 10.66 -15.78 13.46
N SER A 131 11.97 -15.92 13.74
CA SER A 131 12.89 -14.78 13.89
C SER A 131 13.17 -14.08 12.55
N THR A 132 12.96 -14.77 11.42
CA THR A 132 13.10 -14.22 10.08
C THR A 132 11.78 -13.61 9.61
N VAL A 133 11.79 -12.29 9.38
CA VAL A 133 10.63 -11.53 8.90
C VAL A 133 11.00 -10.79 7.64
N TYR A 134 10.13 -10.86 6.63
CA TYR A 134 10.27 -10.16 5.36
C TYR A 134 9.16 -9.13 5.20
N VAL A 135 9.52 -7.97 4.66
CA VAL A 135 8.61 -6.84 4.46
C VAL A 135 8.79 -6.31 3.05
N GLY A 136 7.70 -6.24 2.30
CA GLY A 136 7.61 -5.53 1.03
C GLY A 136 7.07 -4.13 1.26
N SER A 137 7.88 -3.11 0.98
CA SER A 137 7.44 -1.72 1.07
C SER A 137 6.66 -1.26 -0.17
N GLY A 138 5.78 -0.28 0.04
CA GLY A 138 4.89 0.29 -0.97
C GLY A 138 3.63 -0.53 -1.17
N GLU A 139 2.48 0.11 -1.01
CA GLU A 139 1.19 -0.54 -1.19
C GLU A 139 0.82 -0.82 -2.66
N ALA A 140 0.17 -1.96 -2.91
CA ALA A 140 -0.33 -2.34 -4.24
C ALA A 140 -1.87 -2.28 -4.37
N CYS A 141 -2.56 -1.81 -3.34
CA CYS A 141 -3.96 -1.37 -3.42
C CYS A 141 -3.95 0.12 -3.80
N ILE A 142 -3.65 0.37 -5.07
CA ILE A 142 -3.17 1.65 -5.59
C ILE A 142 -4.23 2.75 -5.47
N ARG A 143 -4.32 3.49 -4.36
CA ARG A 143 -5.15 4.71 -4.23
C ARG A 143 -4.46 5.89 -4.94
N GLY A 144 -5.16 7.02 -5.11
CA GLY A 144 -4.60 8.21 -5.77
C GLY A 144 -3.46 8.88 -4.99
N ASN A 145 -3.47 8.71 -3.66
CA ASN A 145 -2.67 9.43 -2.67
C ASN A 145 -1.76 8.50 -1.85
N ILE A 146 -1.19 7.47 -2.47
CA ILE A 146 -0.32 6.50 -1.78
C ILE A 146 1.13 6.99 -1.72
N SER A 147 1.87 6.54 -0.71
CA SER A 147 3.32 6.66 -0.66
C SER A 147 3.97 5.44 -1.31
N HIS A 148 5.05 5.64 -2.07
CA HIS A 148 5.79 4.53 -2.66
C HIS A 148 6.75 3.89 -1.64
N GLY A 149 7.05 2.61 -1.85
CA GLY A 149 8.12 1.91 -1.17
C GLY A 149 9.48 2.06 -1.86
N ASP A 150 10.47 1.37 -1.32
CA ASP A 150 11.84 1.26 -1.84
C ASP A 150 12.37 -0.19 -1.76
N GLY A 151 11.47 -1.17 -1.94
CA GLY A 151 11.81 -2.58 -2.10
C GLY A 151 11.57 -3.45 -0.87
N VAL A 152 12.38 -4.49 -0.72
CA VAL A 152 12.18 -5.56 0.27
C VAL A 152 13.14 -5.39 1.42
N TYR A 153 12.64 -5.56 2.64
CA TYR A 153 13.41 -5.60 3.87
C TYR A 153 13.37 -6.98 4.50
N LYS A 154 14.45 -7.32 5.20
CA LYS A 154 14.57 -8.54 6.00
C LYS A 154 15.04 -8.20 7.41
N SER A 155 14.42 -8.85 8.38
CA SER A 155 14.90 -8.95 9.75
C SER A 155 15.25 -10.41 10.06
N LEU A 156 16.29 -10.62 10.87
CA LEU A 156 16.72 -11.92 11.40
C LEU A 156 16.53 -12.03 12.93
N ASP A 157 15.96 -11.00 13.55
CA ASP A 157 15.82 -10.86 15.00
C ASP A 157 14.40 -10.46 15.41
N ALA A 158 13.43 -10.95 14.64
CA ALA A 158 11.99 -10.77 14.85
C ALA A 158 11.52 -9.31 14.76
N GLY A 159 12.22 -8.51 13.95
CA GLY A 159 11.92 -7.11 13.60
C GLY A 159 12.65 -6.05 14.43
N LYS A 160 13.70 -6.41 15.19
CA LYS A 160 14.49 -5.43 15.95
C LYS A 160 15.45 -4.66 15.05
N THR A 161 16.02 -5.33 14.06
CA THR A 161 16.86 -4.72 13.02
C THR A 161 16.37 -5.13 11.64
N TRP A 162 16.55 -4.22 10.68
CA TRP A 162 16.11 -4.39 9.31
C TRP A 162 17.24 -4.09 8.34
N LYS A 163 17.26 -4.85 7.24
CA LYS A 163 18.14 -4.60 6.09
C LYS A 163 17.31 -4.58 4.82
N ASN A 164 17.44 -3.52 4.02
CA ASN A 164 16.93 -3.51 2.65
C ASN A 164 17.77 -4.50 1.81
N ILE A 165 17.10 -5.47 1.20
CA ILE A 165 17.68 -6.60 0.47
C ILE A 165 17.37 -6.53 -1.03
N GLY A 166 17.03 -5.35 -1.57
CA GLY A 166 16.89 -5.12 -3.01
C GLY A 166 15.44 -4.91 -3.48
N LEU A 167 15.25 -4.97 -4.80
CA LEU A 167 14.02 -4.57 -5.48
C LEU A 167 13.62 -3.10 -5.22
N ARG A 168 14.63 -2.20 -5.17
CA ARG A 168 14.45 -0.80 -4.74
C ARG A 168 13.59 0.04 -5.67
N ASP A 169 13.53 -0.30 -6.95
CA ASP A 169 12.74 0.39 -7.96
C ASP A 169 11.35 -0.26 -8.17
N SER A 170 10.99 -1.28 -7.39
CA SER A 170 9.66 -1.91 -7.47
C SER A 170 8.52 -0.99 -7.02
N ARG A 171 8.76 -0.10 -6.04
CA ARG A 171 7.84 0.91 -5.47
C ARG A 171 6.50 0.44 -4.89
N ALA A 172 5.94 -0.68 -5.33
CA ALA A 172 4.72 -1.28 -4.83
C ALA A 172 4.84 -2.80 -4.85
N ILE A 173 4.75 -3.42 -3.67
CA ILE A 173 4.82 -4.87 -3.48
C ILE A 173 3.45 -5.36 -3.02
N GLY A 174 2.80 -6.19 -3.84
CA GLY A 174 1.45 -6.68 -3.55
C GLY A 174 1.42 -7.92 -2.68
N LYS A 175 2.42 -8.80 -2.81
CA LYS A 175 2.49 -10.03 -2.03
C LYS A 175 3.92 -10.49 -1.86
N LEU A 176 4.24 -11.00 -0.68
CA LEU A 176 5.48 -11.69 -0.36
C LEU A 176 5.12 -13.01 0.34
N ILE A 177 5.69 -14.12 -0.14
CA ILE A 177 5.51 -15.45 0.47
C ILE A 177 6.86 -16.11 0.72
N VAL A 178 6.97 -16.83 1.85
CA VAL A 178 8.19 -17.52 2.28
C VAL A 178 7.93 -19.02 2.27
N HIS A 179 8.89 -19.78 1.75
CA HIS A 179 8.78 -21.23 1.66
C HIS A 179 8.61 -21.86 3.06
N PRO A 180 7.68 -22.82 3.24
CA PRO A 180 7.27 -23.29 4.57
C PRO A 180 8.41 -23.89 5.39
N THR A 181 9.34 -24.60 4.73
CA THR A 181 10.46 -25.31 5.39
C THR A 181 11.83 -24.70 5.13
N ASN A 182 11.93 -23.58 4.41
CA ASN A 182 13.21 -22.94 4.12
C ASN A 182 13.07 -21.41 4.10
N PRO A 183 13.55 -20.69 5.13
CA PRO A 183 13.38 -19.24 5.21
C PRO A 183 14.14 -18.46 4.12
N ASN A 184 15.06 -19.10 3.38
CA ASN A 184 15.83 -18.44 2.33
C ASN A 184 15.16 -18.48 0.95
N VAL A 185 14.10 -19.27 0.77
CA VAL A 185 13.33 -19.29 -0.48
C VAL A 185 12.12 -18.38 -0.34
N VAL A 186 12.15 -17.26 -1.07
CA VAL A 186 11.16 -16.18 -0.97
C VAL A 186 10.70 -15.77 -2.35
N PHE A 187 9.41 -15.52 -2.49
CA PHE A 187 8.82 -14.94 -3.70
C PHE A 187 8.19 -13.59 -3.40
N VAL A 188 8.30 -12.68 -4.37
CA VAL A 188 7.74 -11.33 -4.32
C VAL A 188 6.93 -11.09 -5.58
N ALA A 189 5.65 -10.79 -5.43
CA ALA A 189 4.80 -10.24 -6.46
C ALA A 189 4.92 -8.70 -6.42
N ALA A 190 5.72 -8.15 -7.34
CA ALA A 190 5.94 -6.72 -7.47
C ALA A 190 5.02 -6.14 -8.54
N LEU A 191 4.17 -5.18 -8.16
CA LEU A 191 3.31 -4.45 -9.09
C LEU A 191 4.15 -3.51 -9.96
N GLY A 192 5.24 -2.97 -9.41
CA GLY A 192 6.01 -1.92 -10.07
C GLY A 192 5.43 -0.54 -9.79
N HIS A 193 5.88 0.45 -10.54
CA HIS A 193 5.42 1.83 -10.44
C HIS A 193 3.93 1.91 -10.83
N PRO A 194 3.02 2.39 -9.96
CA PRO A 194 1.61 2.58 -10.32
C PRO A 194 1.40 3.75 -11.29
N TYR A 195 2.25 4.77 -11.20
CA TYR A 195 2.12 6.05 -11.90
C TYR A 195 2.97 6.18 -13.18
N GLY A 196 3.62 5.09 -13.63
CA GLY A 196 4.45 5.12 -14.84
C GLY A 196 5.12 3.78 -15.17
N PRO A 197 5.67 3.63 -16.40
CA PRO A 197 6.38 2.42 -16.82
C PRO A 197 7.61 2.15 -15.95
N ASN A 198 7.82 0.89 -15.60
CA ASN A 198 9.08 0.43 -15.02
C ASN A 198 9.29 -1.06 -15.30
N THR A 199 10.55 -1.49 -15.31
CA THR A 199 10.90 -2.89 -15.60
C THR A 199 11.04 -3.75 -14.34
N GLU A 200 11.25 -3.16 -13.16
CA GLU A 200 11.32 -3.90 -11.90
C GLU A 200 9.90 -4.22 -11.37
N ARG A 201 9.23 -5.14 -12.07
CA ARG A 201 7.88 -5.65 -11.78
C ARG A 201 7.75 -7.11 -12.21
N GLY A 202 6.68 -7.78 -11.79
CA GLY A 202 6.45 -9.22 -12.01
C GLY A 202 6.78 -10.05 -10.77
N VAL A 203 7.03 -11.35 -10.95
CA VAL A 203 7.40 -12.24 -9.83
C VAL A 203 8.91 -12.35 -9.75
N PHE A 204 9.44 -12.08 -8.56
CA PHE A 204 10.84 -12.28 -8.22
C PHE A 204 10.98 -13.44 -7.23
N ARG A 205 12.04 -14.22 -7.37
CA ARG A 205 12.41 -15.32 -6.47
C ARG A 205 13.82 -15.10 -5.94
N SER A 206 14.01 -15.30 -4.64
CA SER A 206 15.31 -15.49 -4.03
C SER A 206 15.40 -16.89 -3.45
N THR A 207 16.58 -17.52 -3.53
CA THR A 207 16.88 -18.82 -2.91
C THR A 207 18.02 -18.72 -1.88
N ASP A 208 18.53 -17.51 -1.66
CA ASP A 208 19.64 -17.17 -0.75
C ASP A 208 19.22 -16.13 0.30
N GLY A 209 17.91 -16.06 0.57
CA GLY A 209 17.34 -15.25 1.61
C GLY A 209 17.38 -13.75 1.34
N GLY A 210 17.43 -13.35 0.07
CA GLY A 210 17.40 -11.95 -0.38
C GLY A 210 18.77 -11.39 -0.77
N THR A 211 19.82 -12.21 -0.82
CA THR A 211 21.13 -11.72 -1.28
C THR A 211 21.10 -11.44 -2.78
N SER A 212 20.36 -12.25 -3.54
CA SER A 212 20.09 -12.04 -4.96
C SER A 212 18.63 -12.34 -5.30
N TRP A 213 18.15 -11.73 -6.39
CA TRP A 213 16.79 -11.87 -6.90
C TRP A 213 16.79 -12.25 -8.37
N GLN A 214 16.03 -13.28 -8.72
CA GLN A 214 15.74 -13.68 -10.09
C GLN A 214 14.32 -13.27 -10.46
N ARG A 215 14.14 -12.53 -11.55
CA ARG A 215 12.81 -12.28 -12.12
C ARG A 215 12.36 -13.54 -12.87
N VAL A 216 11.36 -14.24 -12.33
CA VAL A 216 10.90 -15.55 -12.81
C VAL A 216 9.61 -15.49 -13.62
N LEU A 217 8.81 -14.43 -13.47
CA LEU A 217 7.64 -14.16 -14.29
C LEU A 217 7.58 -12.66 -14.63
N TYR A 218 7.47 -12.33 -15.92
CA TYR A 218 7.43 -10.97 -16.43
C TYR A 218 6.67 -10.92 -17.74
N LYS A 219 5.96 -9.82 -17.99
CA LYS A 219 5.21 -9.59 -19.23
C LYS A 219 5.76 -8.38 -20.00
N ASP A 220 5.70 -7.20 -19.40
CA ASP A 220 6.15 -5.92 -19.96
C ASP A 220 6.30 -4.86 -18.84
N GLU A 221 6.59 -3.62 -19.22
CA GLU A 221 6.79 -2.49 -18.29
C GLU A 221 5.50 -1.90 -17.69
N ASN A 222 4.33 -2.40 -18.11
CA ASN A 222 3.00 -1.96 -17.70
C ASN A 222 2.23 -2.99 -16.87
N THR A 223 2.75 -4.22 -16.80
CA THR A 223 2.07 -5.34 -16.18
C THR A 223 2.91 -5.90 -15.02
N GLY A 224 2.43 -5.73 -13.79
CA GLY A 224 3.09 -6.22 -12.58
C GLY A 224 2.46 -7.51 -12.05
N ALA A 225 3.06 -8.13 -11.05
CA ALA A 225 2.43 -9.23 -10.31
C ALA A 225 1.70 -8.67 -9.07
N ILE A 226 0.51 -9.18 -8.78
CA ILE A 226 -0.31 -8.68 -7.66
C ILE A 226 -0.55 -9.71 -6.56
N ASP A 227 -0.63 -10.99 -6.89
CA ASP A 227 -0.84 -12.06 -5.92
C ASP A 227 -0.07 -13.34 -6.30
N ILE A 228 0.27 -14.13 -5.28
CA ILE A 228 0.98 -15.40 -5.43
C ILE A 228 0.75 -16.31 -4.20
N ALA A 229 0.58 -17.60 -4.44
CA ALA A 229 0.38 -18.60 -3.39
C ALA A 229 1.14 -19.90 -3.69
N PHE A 230 1.62 -20.56 -2.62
CA PHE A 230 2.07 -21.95 -2.65
C PHE A 230 0.87 -22.89 -2.52
N ALA A 231 0.91 -24.03 -3.21
CA ALA A 231 0.04 -25.13 -2.87
C ALA A 231 0.43 -25.69 -1.48
N PRO A 232 -0.53 -25.92 -0.56
CA PRO A 232 -0.31 -26.69 0.65
C PRO A 232 0.38 -28.02 0.35
N HIS A 233 1.28 -28.44 1.24
CA HIS A 233 2.02 -29.70 1.17
C HIS A 233 2.98 -29.88 -0.04
N ASN A 234 2.93 -29.02 -1.06
CA ASN A 234 3.84 -29.06 -2.20
C ASN A 234 4.23 -27.65 -2.68
N PRO A 235 5.22 -27.00 -2.04
CA PRO A 235 5.64 -25.64 -2.38
C PRO A 235 6.39 -25.51 -3.73
N ASN A 236 6.54 -26.60 -4.49
CA ASN A 236 6.97 -26.51 -5.89
C ASN A 236 5.82 -26.09 -6.83
N VAL A 237 4.58 -26.19 -6.36
CA VAL A 237 3.40 -25.77 -7.10
C VAL A 237 3.01 -24.36 -6.65
N LEU A 238 2.89 -23.45 -7.62
CA LEU A 238 2.54 -22.05 -7.40
C LEU A 238 1.45 -21.59 -8.36
N LEU A 239 0.63 -20.67 -7.86
CA LEU A 239 -0.34 -19.91 -8.63
C LEU A 239 -0.01 -18.42 -8.44
N ALA A 240 0.05 -17.66 -9.52
CA ALA A 240 0.34 -16.23 -9.49
C ALA A 240 -0.54 -15.48 -10.47
N SER A 241 -0.78 -14.19 -10.20
CA SER A 241 -1.52 -13.30 -11.08
C SER A 241 -0.68 -12.10 -11.50
N LEU A 242 -0.77 -11.78 -12.80
CA LEU A 242 -0.29 -10.52 -13.35
C LEU A 242 -1.46 -9.55 -13.57
N TRP A 243 -1.22 -8.27 -13.33
CA TRP A 243 -2.19 -7.18 -13.40
C TRP A 243 -1.61 -5.99 -14.16
N GLU A 244 -2.25 -5.63 -15.27
CA GLU A 244 -1.99 -4.39 -16.00
C GLU A 244 -2.83 -3.27 -15.39
N ALA A 245 -2.19 -2.29 -14.78
CA ALA A 245 -2.85 -1.17 -14.13
C ALA A 245 -2.01 0.11 -14.11
N ARG A 246 -2.69 1.25 -14.19
CA ARG A 246 -2.09 2.59 -14.24
C ARG A 246 -2.92 3.61 -13.47
N ARG A 247 -2.25 4.53 -12.79
CA ARG A 247 -2.84 5.77 -12.31
C ARG A 247 -2.21 7.00 -12.94
N THR A 248 -3.04 8.00 -13.16
CA THR A 248 -2.65 9.39 -13.40
C THR A 248 -3.25 10.25 -12.27
N PRO A 249 -2.96 11.55 -12.19
CA PRO A 249 -3.64 12.44 -11.26
C PRO A 249 -5.16 12.51 -11.45
N TRP A 250 -5.70 12.09 -12.61
CA TRP A 250 -7.11 12.25 -12.98
C TRP A 250 -7.80 10.94 -13.38
N SER A 251 -7.12 9.79 -13.30
CA SER A 251 -7.72 8.51 -13.64
C SER A 251 -6.99 7.30 -13.08
N LEU A 252 -7.73 6.20 -13.02
CA LEU A 252 -7.24 4.84 -12.86
C LEU A 252 -7.65 4.03 -14.09
N THR A 253 -6.79 3.12 -14.54
CA THR A 253 -7.15 2.07 -15.49
C THR A 253 -6.80 0.71 -14.86
N SER A 254 -7.80 -0.17 -14.72
CA SER A 254 -7.62 -1.56 -14.29
C SER A 254 -7.93 -2.52 -15.44
N GLY A 255 -6.94 -3.33 -15.80
CA GLY A 255 -7.06 -4.44 -16.73
C GLY A 255 -6.65 -4.13 -18.16
N GLY A 256 -6.09 -5.16 -18.79
CA GLY A 256 -5.50 -5.07 -20.13
C GLY A 256 -4.98 -6.43 -20.62
N PRO A 257 -4.43 -6.49 -21.85
CA PRO A 257 -3.92 -7.73 -22.44
C PRO A 257 -2.71 -8.34 -21.71
N GLY A 258 -2.05 -7.58 -20.85
CA GLY A 258 -0.95 -8.04 -20.00
C GLY A 258 -1.41 -8.91 -18.82
N SER A 259 -2.60 -8.68 -18.29
CA SER A 259 -3.13 -9.39 -17.13
C SER A 259 -3.34 -10.89 -17.40
N GLY A 260 -3.17 -11.73 -16.37
CA GLY A 260 -3.33 -13.17 -16.53
C GLY A 260 -3.12 -13.98 -15.26
N LEU A 261 -3.59 -15.23 -15.31
CA LEU A 261 -3.38 -16.25 -14.27
C LEU A 261 -2.30 -17.23 -14.73
N TYR A 262 -1.33 -17.51 -13.85
CA TYR A 262 -0.14 -18.28 -14.17
C TYR A 262 0.10 -19.39 -13.16
N TYR A 263 0.50 -20.55 -13.66
CA TYR A 263 0.76 -21.74 -12.88
C TYR A 263 2.21 -22.21 -13.07
N SER A 264 2.83 -22.69 -11.99
CA SER A 264 4.13 -23.35 -12.00
C SER A 264 4.06 -24.63 -11.17
N ASN A 265 4.81 -25.66 -11.57
CA ASN A 265 4.95 -26.92 -10.84
C ASN A 265 6.42 -27.32 -10.58
N ASP A 266 7.36 -26.39 -10.77
CA ASP A 266 8.80 -26.61 -10.68
C ASP A 266 9.50 -25.56 -9.79
N GLY A 267 8.78 -25.08 -8.77
CA GLY A 267 9.27 -24.08 -7.83
C GLY A 267 9.44 -22.70 -8.48
N GLY A 268 8.58 -22.36 -9.44
CA GLY A 268 8.56 -21.06 -10.11
C GLY A 268 9.69 -20.89 -11.13
N SER A 269 10.32 -21.97 -11.59
CA SER A 269 11.38 -21.91 -12.59
C SER A 269 10.81 -21.73 -14.00
N THR A 270 9.65 -22.35 -14.26
CA THR A 270 8.85 -22.13 -15.47
C THR A 270 7.40 -21.82 -15.11
N TRP A 271 6.71 -21.10 -15.99
CA TRP A 271 5.34 -20.64 -15.79
C TRP A 271 4.50 -20.87 -17.05
N LYS A 272 3.30 -21.44 -16.88
CA LYS A 272 2.27 -21.61 -17.90
C LYS A 272 1.15 -20.60 -17.62
N GLN A 273 0.80 -19.78 -18.61
CA GLN A 273 -0.43 -19.00 -18.53
C GLN A 273 -1.64 -19.95 -18.67
N LEU A 274 -2.53 -19.95 -17.68
CA LEU A 274 -3.72 -20.79 -17.70
C LEU A 274 -4.71 -20.26 -18.76
N GLN A 275 -5.15 -21.16 -19.63
CA GLN A 275 -6.01 -20.83 -20.79
C GLN A 275 -7.50 -21.05 -20.45
N LYS A 276 -8.39 -20.57 -21.32
CA LYS A 276 -9.85 -20.50 -21.14
C LYS A 276 -10.58 -21.85 -21.16
N HIS A 277 -10.24 -22.76 -20.25
CA HIS A 277 -11.03 -23.96 -19.98
C HIS A 277 -12.02 -23.66 -18.85
N GLY A 278 -13.02 -22.82 -19.14
CA GLY A 278 -14.06 -22.39 -18.21
C GLY A 278 -13.79 -21.07 -17.46
N LEU A 279 -12.62 -20.47 -17.63
CA LEU A 279 -12.33 -19.07 -17.24
C LEU A 279 -13.06 -18.06 -18.16
N PRO A 280 -13.34 -16.82 -17.70
CA PRO A 280 -14.09 -15.84 -18.49
C PRO A 280 -13.26 -15.31 -19.68
N ASP A 281 -13.92 -14.63 -20.61
CA ASP A 281 -13.21 -13.83 -21.61
C ASP A 281 -12.56 -12.60 -20.97
N GLY A 282 -11.38 -12.23 -21.49
CA GLY A 282 -10.69 -11.01 -21.09
C GLY A 282 -11.29 -9.73 -21.73
N PRO A 283 -10.71 -8.56 -21.46
CA PRO A 283 -9.52 -8.35 -20.62
C PRO A 283 -9.75 -8.71 -19.15
N TYR A 284 -8.68 -9.10 -18.46
CA TYR A 284 -8.69 -9.31 -17.01
C TYR A 284 -8.14 -8.10 -16.29
N GLY A 285 -8.73 -7.77 -15.16
CA GLY A 285 -8.24 -6.78 -14.22
C GLY A 285 -7.45 -7.44 -13.09
N ARG A 286 -7.68 -7.01 -11.84
CA ARG A 286 -7.03 -7.62 -10.67
C ARG A 286 -7.53 -9.06 -10.48
N ILE A 287 -6.64 -9.95 -10.06
CA ILE A 287 -6.96 -11.34 -9.76
C ILE A 287 -6.35 -11.73 -8.41
N GLY A 288 -7.18 -12.14 -7.46
CA GLY A 288 -6.74 -12.80 -6.22
C GLY A 288 -6.67 -14.32 -6.41
N VAL A 289 -5.68 -14.99 -5.80
CA VAL A 289 -5.45 -16.43 -5.96
C VAL A 289 -5.28 -17.15 -4.62
N ALA A 290 -5.84 -18.35 -4.51
CA ALA A 290 -5.64 -19.20 -3.33
C ALA A 290 -5.67 -20.68 -3.68
N PHE A 291 -5.03 -21.50 -2.83
CA PHE A 291 -5.15 -22.95 -2.84
C PHE A 291 -5.97 -23.41 -1.64
N GLY A 292 -6.92 -24.31 -1.86
CA GLY A 292 -7.62 -24.99 -0.78
C GLY A 292 -6.70 -25.93 0.01
N ALA A 293 -7.11 -26.33 1.21
CA ALA A 293 -6.30 -27.12 2.15
C ALA A 293 -5.66 -28.39 1.54
N SER A 294 -6.30 -29.03 0.55
CA SER A 294 -5.76 -30.23 -0.11
C SER A 294 -4.58 -29.98 -1.04
N GLY A 295 -4.38 -28.76 -1.52
CA GLY A 295 -3.35 -28.42 -2.53
C GLY A 295 -3.79 -28.57 -3.98
N ASP A 296 -4.77 -29.42 -4.29
CA ASP A 296 -5.26 -29.61 -5.67
C ASP A 296 -6.34 -28.59 -6.07
N ARG A 297 -7.16 -28.17 -5.10
CA ARG A 297 -8.21 -27.18 -5.32
C ARG A 297 -7.61 -25.79 -5.41
N MET A 298 -7.96 -25.07 -6.47
CA MET A 298 -7.52 -23.69 -6.70
C MET A 298 -8.73 -22.76 -6.77
N TYR A 299 -8.56 -21.54 -6.29
CA TYR A 299 -9.51 -20.46 -6.41
C TYR A 299 -8.87 -19.26 -7.12
N ALA A 300 -9.65 -18.62 -7.98
CA ALA A 300 -9.29 -17.36 -8.62
C ALA A 300 -10.49 -16.40 -8.56
N LEU A 301 -10.32 -15.26 -7.89
CA LEU A 301 -11.30 -14.18 -7.86
C LEU A 301 -10.92 -13.16 -8.94
N ILE A 302 -11.66 -13.13 -10.04
CA ILE A 302 -11.24 -12.48 -11.29
C ILE A 302 -12.09 -11.25 -11.60
N GLU A 303 -11.45 -10.09 -11.78
CA GLU A 303 -12.07 -8.91 -12.38
C GLU A 303 -12.18 -9.10 -13.90
N ALA A 304 -13.42 -9.22 -14.39
CA ALA A 304 -13.73 -9.30 -15.81
C ALA A 304 -15.19 -8.91 -16.06
N LYS A 305 -15.61 -8.78 -17.33
CA LYS A 305 -17.01 -8.51 -17.68
C LYS A 305 -17.96 -9.59 -17.14
N GLN A 306 -17.56 -10.85 -17.30
CA GLN A 306 -18.14 -12.04 -16.65
C GLN A 306 -17.28 -12.50 -15.47
N GLY A 307 -16.73 -11.56 -14.69
CA GLY A 307 -15.88 -11.88 -13.53
C GLY A 307 -16.64 -12.48 -12.35
N GLY A 308 -15.89 -12.98 -11.38
CA GLY A 308 -16.43 -13.66 -10.20
C GLY A 308 -15.41 -14.60 -9.56
N LEU A 309 -15.88 -15.46 -8.67
CA LEU A 309 -15.10 -16.51 -8.06
C LEU A 309 -15.12 -17.76 -8.95
N TYR A 310 -13.95 -18.15 -9.42
CA TYR A 310 -13.70 -19.38 -10.15
C TYR A 310 -13.00 -20.40 -9.27
N ARG A 311 -13.34 -21.68 -9.48
CA ARG A 311 -12.71 -22.80 -8.80
C ARG A 311 -12.26 -23.85 -9.80
N SER A 312 -11.10 -24.44 -9.56
CA SER A 312 -10.63 -25.67 -10.20
C SER A 312 -10.42 -26.73 -9.13
N ASP A 313 -10.82 -27.97 -9.44
CA ASP A 313 -10.64 -29.15 -8.58
C ASP A 313 -9.64 -30.15 -9.20
N ASP A 314 -8.97 -29.80 -10.30
CA ASP A 314 -8.10 -30.66 -11.11
C ASP A 314 -6.73 -30.02 -11.44
N GLY A 315 -6.21 -29.21 -10.53
CA GLY A 315 -4.89 -28.60 -10.68
C GLY A 315 -4.84 -27.48 -11.73
N GLY A 316 -5.96 -26.82 -12.00
CA GLY A 316 -6.06 -25.67 -12.91
C GLY A 316 -6.30 -26.04 -14.37
N GLU A 317 -6.54 -27.31 -14.69
CA GLU A 317 -6.84 -27.77 -16.05
C GLU A 317 -8.25 -27.39 -16.50
N THR A 318 -9.25 -27.46 -15.61
CA THR A 318 -10.60 -26.93 -15.84
C THR A 318 -11.07 -26.03 -14.69
N TRP A 319 -11.83 -25.01 -15.04
CA TRP A 319 -12.35 -24.00 -14.12
C TRP A 319 -13.87 -23.90 -14.23
N THR A 320 -14.52 -23.63 -13.10
CA THR A 320 -15.96 -23.37 -13.04
C THR A 320 -16.20 -22.06 -12.31
N LEU A 321 -17.06 -21.20 -12.86
CA LEU A 321 -17.61 -20.05 -12.14
C LEU A 321 -18.52 -20.57 -11.03
N VAL A 322 -18.09 -20.46 -9.77
CA VAL A 322 -18.85 -20.97 -8.62
C VAL A 322 -19.74 -19.90 -7.99
N ASN A 323 -19.37 -18.62 -8.13
CA ASN A 323 -20.17 -17.51 -7.63
C ASN A 323 -19.83 -16.21 -8.38
N ASP A 324 -20.83 -15.50 -8.87
CA ASP A 324 -20.71 -14.28 -9.68
C ASP A 324 -21.21 -13.02 -8.95
N ASN A 325 -21.38 -13.08 -7.63
CA ASN A 325 -21.86 -11.96 -6.83
C ASN A 325 -20.96 -10.72 -7.04
N ARG A 326 -21.59 -9.65 -7.53
CA ARG A 326 -20.92 -8.38 -7.87
C ARG A 326 -20.30 -7.69 -6.66
N SER A 327 -20.79 -7.93 -5.44
CA SER A 327 -20.20 -7.38 -4.21
C SER A 327 -18.76 -7.87 -3.98
N PHE A 328 -18.33 -8.98 -4.61
CA PHE A 328 -16.94 -9.44 -4.52
C PHE A 328 -15.98 -8.68 -5.45
N GLN A 329 -16.53 -7.91 -6.39
CA GLN A 329 -15.79 -7.21 -7.45
C GLN A 329 -15.91 -5.68 -7.32
N GLN A 330 -16.57 -5.19 -6.27
CA GLN A 330 -16.58 -3.76 -5.95
C GLN A 330 -15.13 -3.27 -5.82
N ARG A 331 -14.81 -2.12 -6.45
CA ARG A 331 -13.49 -1.48 -6.48
C ARG A 331 -12.34 -2.49 -6.56
N ALA A 332 -12.38 -3.30 -7.60
CA ALA A 332 -11.47 -4.42 -7.82
C ALA A 332 -9.99 -4.10 -7.58
N TRP A 333 -9.53 -2.93 -8.03
CA TRP A 333 -8.15 -2.45 -7.86
C TRP A 333 -7.73 -2.26 -6.40
N TYR A 334 -8.68 -1.99 -5.50
CA TYR A 334 -8.48 -1.74 -4.08
C TYR A 334 -8.66 -3.01 -3.24
N TYR A 335 -9.58 -3.91 -3.66
CA TYR A 335 -9.91 -5.14 -2.94
C TYR A 335 -9.60 -6.43 -3.75
N MET A 336 -10.53 -7.39 -3.73
CA MET A 336 -10.46 -8.71 -4.39
C MET A 336 -9.37 -9.62 -3.82
N HIS A 337 -9.32 -9.71 -2.50
CA HIS A 337 -8.46 -10.69 -1.82
C HIS A 337 -9.23 -11.98 -1.56
N ILE A 338 -8.59 -13.12 -1.80
CA ILE A 338 -9.14 -14.44 -1.50
C ILE A 338 -8.15 -15.25 -0.68
N ILE A 339 -8.65 -15.87 0.39
CA ILE A 339 -7.84 -16.66 1.32
C ILE A 339 -8.62 -17.93 1.60
N ALA A 340 -8.02 -19.10 1.36
CA ALA A 340 -8.61 -20.38 1.73
C ALA A 340 -8.19 -20.78 3.14
N ASP A 341 -9.05 -21.54 3.82
CA ASP A 341 -8.72 -22.10 5.13
C ASP A 341 -7.60 -23.15 5.01
N PRO A 342 -6.56 -23.12 5.87
CA PRO A 342 -5.44 -24.05 5.79
C PRO A 342 -5.79 -25.48 6.24
N GLN A 343 -6.92 -25.69 6.92
CA GLN A 343 -7.33 -27.00 7.46
C GLN A 343 -8.61 -27.53 6.81
N ASP A 344 -9.53 -26.65 6.42
CA ASP A 344 -10.82 -27.04 5.84
C ASP A 344 -10.84 -26.81 4.31
N PRO A 345 -10.93 -27.87 3.48
CA PRO A 345 -10.94 -27.73 2.02
C PRO A 345 -12.19 -27.02 1.46
N GLU A 346 -13.26 -26.86 2.24
CA GLU A 346 -14.49 -26.21 1.82
C GLU A 346 -14.61 -24.75 2.29
N THR A 347 -13.75 -24.31 3.23
CA THR A 347 -13.81 -22.96 3.77
C THR A 347 -12.93 -21.99 2.97
N VAL A 348 -13.51 -20.88 2.51
CA VAL A 348 -12.82 -19.83 1.77
C VAL A 348 -13.39 -18.45 2.14
N TYR A 349 -12.51 -17.46 2.19
CA TYR A 349 -12.80 -16.09 2.58
C TYR A 349 -12.54 -15.14 1.42
N ILE A 350 -13.41 -14.14 1.26
CA ILE A 350 -13.22 -13.02 0.34
C ILE A 350 -13.19 -11.74 1.17
N LEU A 351 -12.16 -10.93 0.97
CA LEU A 351 -12.05 -9.62 1.61
C LEU A 351 -12.32 -8.54 0.55
N ASN A 352 -13.33 -7.74 0.84
CA ASN A 352 -13.74 -6.56 0.07
C ASN A 352 -14.18 -5.47 1.07
N VAL A 353 -15.04 -4.53 0.67
CA VAL A 353 -15.70 -3.59 1.61
C VAL A 353 -16.25 -4.35 2.82
N ASP A 354 -16.93 -5.47 2.57
CA ASP A 354 -17.31 -6.43 3.60
C ASP A 354 -16.34 -7.63 3.65
N PHE A 355 -16.33 -8.29 4.80
CA PHE A 355 -15.64 -9.57 5.01
C PHE A 355 -16.60 -10.73 4.76
N TYR A 356 -16.28 -11.63 3.83
CA TYR A 356 -17.14 -12.76 3.45
C TYR A 356 -16.50 -14.11 3.80
N LYS A 357 -17.32 -15.07 4.26
CA LYS A 357 -16.94 -16.46 4.51
C LYS A 357 -17.89 -17.43 3.81
N SER A 358 -17.32 -18.39 3.09
CA SER A 358 -17.99 -19.59 2.57
C SER A 358 -17.47 -20.82 3.32
N THR A 359 -18.32 -21.83 3.47
CA THR A 359 -18.00 -23.16 4.02
C THR A 359 -18.49 -24.28 3.12
N ASP A 360 -18.72 -23.98 1.84
CA ASP A 360 -19.27 -24.91 0.83
C ASP A 360 -18.51 -24.83 -0.50
N GLY A 361 -17.21 -24.50 -0.40
CA GLY A 361 -16.29 -24.45 -1.52
C GLY A 361 -16.53 -23.24 -2.42
N GLY A 362 -17.03 -22.12 -1.86
CA GLY A 362 -17.24 -20.85 -2.54
C GLY A 362 -18.60 -20.69 -3.22
N ARG A 363 -19.58 -21.59 -2.97
CA ARG A 363 -20.90 -21.53 -3.62
C ARG A 363 -21.79 -20.49 -2.96
N SER A 364 -21.80 -20.44 -1.63
CA SER A 364 -22.53 -19.45 -0.84
C SER A 364 -21.63 -18.75 0.17
N PHE A 365 -21.92 -17.49 0.46
CA PHE A 365 -21.15 -16.67 1.40
C PHE A 365 -22.05 -15.97 2.41
N ASN A 366 -21.58 -15.89 3.65
CA ASN A 366 -22.14 -15.07 4.70
C ASN A 366 -21.17 -13.93 5.04
N LYS A 367 -21.72 -12.76 5.42
CA LYS A 367 -20.91 -11.68 5.96
C LYS A 367 -20.40 -12.04 7.35
N VAL A 368 -19.11 -11.80 7.60
CA VAL A 368 -18.49 -11.86 8.92
C VAL A 368 -18.53 -10.46 9.51
N LYS A 369 -19.07 -10.32 10.71
CA LYS A 369 -19.08 -9.04 11.41
C LYS A 369 -17.66 -8.74 11.90
N VAL A 370 -17.08 -7.69 11.37
CA VAL A 370 -15.75 -7.16 11.74
C VAL A 370 -15.89 -5.75 12.35
N PRO A 371 -14.91 -5.29 13.15
CA PRO A 371 -14.98 -3.96 13.76
C PRO A 371 -14.95 -2.80 12.76
N HIS A 372 -14.29 -2.98 11.61
CA HIS A 372 -14.21 -2.01 10.51
C HIS A 372 -14.40 -2.67 9.13
N GLY A 373 -14.94 -1.92 8.16
CA GLY A 373 -15.04 -2.32 6.76
C GLY A 373 -13.69 -2.26 6.03
N ASP A 374 -13.70 -2.43 4.71
CA ASP A 374 -12.52 -2.28 3.83
C ASP A 374 -11.39 -3.24 4.18
N ASN A 375 -11.66 -4.52 3.96
CA ASN A 375 -10.83 -5.61 4.42
C ASN A 375 -9.79 -5.98 3.34
N HIS A 376 -8.51 -6.05 3.74
CA HIS A 376 -7.39 -6.19 2.82
C HIS A 376 -6.52 -7.41 3.06
N GLY A 377 -6.39 -7.86 4.31
CA GLY A 377 -5.51 -8.96 4.67
C GLY A 377 -6.14 -9.90 5.68
N LEU A 378 -5.81 -11.18 5.55
CA LEU A 378 -6.17 -12.21 6.52
C LEU A 378 -5.02 -13.22 6.62
N TRP A 379 -4.57 -13.45 7.85
CA TRP A 379 -3.73 -14.59 8.19
C TRP A 379 -4.53 -15.53 9.10
N ILE A 380 -4.52 -16.81 8.76
CA ILE A 380 -5.18 -17.88 9.50
C ILE A 380 -4.08 -18.77 10.06
N ASP A 381 -4.12 -19.06 11.36
CA ASP A 381 -3.15 -19.97 11.97
C ASP A 381 -3.30 -21.38 11.36
N PRO A 382 -2.27 -21.91 10.68
CA PRO A 382 -2.35 -23.22 10.04
C PRO A 382 -2.51 -24.37 11.04
N THR A 383 -2.26 -24.14 12.34
CA THR A 383 -2.46 -25.12 13.40
C THR A 383 -3.82 -25.01 14.09
N ASN A 384 -4.55 -23.90 13.88
CA ASN A 384 -5.87 -23.66 14.44
C ASN A 384 -6.64 -22.59 13.66
N SER A 385 -7.49 -22.99 12.72
CA SER A 385 -8.23 -22.04 11.87
C SER A 385 -9.22 -21.13 12.61
N ARG A 386 -9.45 -21.32 13.92
CA ARG A 386 -10.22 -20.38 14.73
C ARG A 386 -9.43 -19.14 15.11
N ARG A 387 -8.10 -19.17 15.01
CA ARG A 387 -7.23 -18.05 15.32
C ARG A 387 -6.81 -17.34 14.04
N MET A 388 -7.18 -16.08 13.92
CA MET A 388 -6.87 -15.27 12.75
C MET A 388 -6.47 -13.85 13.14
N ILE A 389 -5.70 -13.19 12.29
CA ILE A 389 -5.53 -11.73 12.30
C ILE A 389 -5.98 -11.19 10.96
N ALA A 390 -6.85 -10.18 11.00
CA ALA A 390 -7.38 -9.48 9.82
C ALA A 390 -6.85 -8.04 9.79
N SER A 391 -6.63 -7.50 8.60
CA SER A 391 -6.24 -6.11 8.39
C SER A 391 -7.22 -5.39 7.46
N ASN A 392 -7.49 -4.13 7.77
CA ASN A 392 -8.48 -3.30 7.11
C ASN A 392 -8.10 -1.80 7.17
N ASP A 393 -8.99 -0.91 6.72
CA ASP A 393 -8.73 0.54 6.72
C ASP A 393 -8.72 1.18 8.13
N GLY A 394 -9.22 0.45 9.15
CA GLY A 394 -9.17 0.81 10.56
C GLY A 394 -8.02 0.18 11.36
N GLY A 395 -7.12 -0.58 10.74
CA GLY A 395 -5.98 -1.24 11.41
C GLY A 395 -6.04 -2.76 11.34
N VAL A 396 -5.72 -3.43 12.44
CA VAL A 396 -5.79 -4.89 12.55
C VAL A 396 -6.60 -5.38 13.75
N THR A 397 -7.18 -6.56 13.59
CA THR A 397 -7.96 -7.23 14.64
C THR A 397 -7.66 -8.73 14.69
N VAL A 398 -7.66 -9.29 15.89
CA VAL A 398 -7.42 -10.71 16.14
C VAL A 398 -8.70 -11.39 16.62
N THR A 399 -8.96 -12.59 16.12
CA THR A 399 -10.01 -13.48 16.62
C THR A 399 -9.40 -14.79 17.10
N TYR A 400 -10.00 -15.38 18.14
CA TYR A 400 -9.66 -16.71 18.64
C TYR A 400 -10.82 -17.70 18.52
N ASP A 401 -11.96 -17.25 17.98
CA ASP A 401 -13.20 -18.03 17.94
C ASP A 401 -13.76 -18.25 16.53
N GLY A 402 -12.95 -18.00 15.50
CA GLY A 402 -13.31 -18.19 14.11
C GLY A 402 -14.03 -16.99 13.49
N GLY A 403 -13.80 -15.78 14.01
CA GLY A 403 -14.36 -14.54 13.50
C GLY A 403 -15.73 -14.17 14.08
N LYS A 404 -16.12 -14.76 15.22
CA LYS A 404 -17.35 -14.36 15.93
C LYS A 404 -17.13 -13.11 16.78
N THR A 405 -15.94 -13.00 17.37
CA THR A 405 -15.48 -11.81 18.11
C THR A 405 -14.06 -11.44 17.70
N TRP A 406 -13.73 -10.15 17.86
CA TRP A 406 -12.49 -9.54 17.40
C TRP A 406 -11.94 -8.58 18.47
N THR A 407 -10.62 -8.44 18.55
CA THR A 407 -9.96 -7.43 19.39
C THR A 407 -10.24 -6.00 18.90
N SER A 408 -9.85 -4.99 19.70
CA SER A 408 -10.08 -3.58 19.37
C SER A 408 -9.08 -3.04 18.34
N GLU A 409 -9.53 -2.08 17.53
CA GLU A 409 -8.70 -1.22 16.68
C GLU A 409 -8.34 0.10 17.37
N ASN A 410 -8.94 0.40 18.53
CA ASN A 410 -8.71 1.61 19.32
C ASN A 410 -7.49 1.48 20.26
N ASN A 411 -6.44 0.82 19.78
CA ASN A 411 -5.16 0.66 20.47
C ASN A 411 -3.95 0.78 19.54
N GLN A 412 -4.14 1.28 18.32
CA GLN A 412 -3.14 1.35 17.27
C GLN A 412 -2.95 2.81 16.84
N PRO A 413 -1.84 3.48 17.18
CA PRO A 413 -1.66 4.90 16.84
C PRO A 413 -1.13 5.09 15.42
N THR A 414 -1.87 4.59 14.42
CA THR A 414 -1.50 4.58 13.00
C THR A 414 -2.46 5.41 12.13
N ALA A 415 -3.14 6.38 12.74
CA ALA A 415 -4.07 7.29 12.07
C ALA A 415 -3.41 8.00 10.88
N GLN A 416 -4.09 7.94 9.72
CA GLN A 416 -3.63 8.55 8.47
C GLN A 416 -4.32 9.88 8.25
N PHE A 417 -3.66 10.94 8.71
CA PHE A 417 -4.15 12.30 8.54
C PHE A 417 -3.71 12.89 7.20
N TYR A 418 -4.66 13.47 6.45
CA TYR A 418 -4.38 14.19 5.21
C TYR A 418 -3.73 15.56 5.50
N HIS A 419 -4.29 16.27 6.47
CA HIS A 419 -3.86 17.61 6.88
C HIS A 419 -3.93 17.73 8.41
N VAL A 420 -3.04 18.57 8.96
CA VAL A 420 -3.03 18.89 10.39
C VAL A 420 -3.16 20.39 10.58
N ALA A 421 -4.07 20.80 11.45
CA ALA A 421 -4.22 22.19 11.91
C ALA A 421 -4.05 22.27 13.43
N ALA A 422 -3.71 23.45 13.92
CA ALA A 422 -3.61 23.75 15.34
C ALA A 422 -4.48 24.96 15.67
N ASP A 423 -5.03 24.99 16.89
CA ASP A 423 -5.58 26.22 17.45
C ASP A 423 -4.57 26.94 18.34
N ASN A 424 -5.03 28.02 19.00
CA ASN A 424 -4.22 28.87 19.87
C ASN A 424 -4.61 28.77 21.36
N ARG A 425 -5.39 27.76 21.77
CA ARG A 425 -5.75 27.57 23.19
C ARG A 425 -4.52 27.07 23.97
N TYR A 426 -4.50 27.13 25.30
CA TYR A 426 -3.41 26.55 26.10
C TYR A 426 -3.95 25.56 27.15
N PRO A 427 -3.56 24.26 27.09
CA PRO A 427 -2.77 23.61 26.03
C PRO A 427 -3.54 23.54 24.70
N TYR A 428 -2.85 23.74 23.57
CA TYR A 428 -3.48 23.77 22.25
C TYR A 428 -3.98 22.39 21.81
N TYR A 429 -4.91 22.37 20.86
CA TYR A 429 -5.38 21.13 20.22
C TYR A 429 -4.82 21.03 18.80
N LEU A 430 -4.64 19.79 18.35
CA LEU A 430 -4.40 19.48 16.95
C LEU A 430 -5.66 18.89 16.33
N TYR A 431 -5.81 19.13 15.04
CA TYR A 431 -6.98 18.74 14.26
C TYR A 431 -6.54 18.03 12.99
N GLY A 432 -7.26 17.00 12.58
CA GLY A 432 -7.07 16.39 11.27
C GLY A 432 -8.21 15.46 10.89
N SER A 433 -8.39 15.24 9.59
CA SER A 433 -9.28 14.24 9.02
C SER A 433 -8.53 12.92 8.86
N GLN A 434 -9.09 11.83 9.40
CA GLN A 434 -8.47 10.52 9.29
C GLN A 434 -9.19 9.71 8.21
N GLN A 435 -8.43 9.15 7.27
CA GLN A 435 -8.93 8.24 6.24
C GLN A 435 -9.86 7.14 6.83
N ASP A 436 -11.00 6.92 6.16
CA ASP A 436 -12.06 5.97 6.47
C ASP A 436 -12.57 6.04 7.92
N ASN A 437 -12.40 7.20 8.56
CA ASN A 437 -12.84 7.44 9.93
C ASN A 437 -13.31 8.88 10.14
N SER A 438 -13.64 9.24 11.38
CA SER A 438 -14.01 10.62 11.69
C SER A 438 -12.82 11.58 11.64
N SER A 439 -13.13 12.87 11.47
CA SER A 439 -12.24 13.96 11.87
C SER A 439 -11.94 13.90 13.37
N VAL A 440 -10.80 14.47 13.77
CA VAL A 440 -10.33 14.43 15.16
C VAL A 440 -9.87 15.82 15.57
N ALA A 441 -10.27 16.25 16.76
CA ALA A 441 -9.56 17.23 17.57
C ALA A 441 -8.96 16.53 18.78
N ILE A 442 -7.65 16.63 18.98
CA ILE A 442 -6.90 15.95 20.04
C ILE A 442 -6.12 16.94 20.90
N ALA A 443 -6.20 16.77 22.22
CA ALA A 443 -5.41 17.55 23.16
C ALA A 443 -3.92 17.24 22.98
N THR A 444 -3.06 18.26 23.09
CA THR A 444 -1.61 18.03 23.10
C THR A 444 -1.05 17.69 24.48
N ARG A 445 -1.84 17.85 25.54
CA ARG A 445 -1.46 17.51 26.91
C ARG A 445 -2.71 17.11 27.70
N SER A 446 -2.57 16.08 28.53
CA SER A 446 -3.57 15.68 29.53
C SER A 446 -2.95 15.78 30.93
N ASP A 447 -3.75 16.14 31.93
CA ASP A 447 -3.33 16.14 33.33
C ASP A 447 -3.45 14.74 33.97
N SER A 448 -3.98 13.76 33.23
CA SER A 448 -4.08 12.35 33.66
C SER A 448 -2.79 11.54 33.50
N GLY A 449 -1.71 12.15 32.97
CA GLY A 449 -0.42 11.52 32.75
C GLY A 449 -0.22 10.91 31.36
N SER A 450 -1.30 10.70 30.59
CA SER A 450 -1.28 10.28 29.19
C SER A 450 -2.45 10.88 28.44
N ILE A 451 -2.32 11.04 27.12
CA ILE A 451 -3.47 11.35 26.25
C ILE A 451 -4.20 10.04 25.97
N ASP A 452 -5.51 10.00 26.23
CA ASP A 452 -6.34 8.81 26.00
C ASP A 452 -7.70 9.19 25.39
N ARG A 453 -8.63 8.23 25.24
CA ARG A 453 -9.93 8.40 24.57
C ARG A 453 -10.71 9.67 24.94
N PRO A 454 -10.77 10.14 26.21
CA PRO A 454 -11.49 11.36 26.56
C PRO A 454 -10.85 12.66 26.03
N ASP A 455 -9.57 12.62 25.67
CA ASP A 455 -8.79 13.79 25.26
C ASP A 455 -8.95 14.11 23.76
N TRP A 456 -9.78 13.36 23.03
CA TRP A 456 -10.09 13.62 21.63
C TRP A 456 -11.55 13.33 21.25
N TYR A 457 -12.03 14.05 20.24
CA TYR A 457 -13.43 14.01 19.79
C TYR A 457 -13.55 14.47 18.32
N ASP A 458 -14.68 14.14 17.69
CA ASP A 458 -14.95 14.46 16.29
C ASP A 458 -15.45 15.92 16.13
N VAL A 459 -15.13 16.57 15.02
CA VAL A 459 -15.39 18.00 14.80
C VAL A 459 -16.19 18.34 13.54
N GLY A 460 -17.03 17.41 13.07
CA GLY A 460 -17.75 17.53 11.81
C GLY A 460 -16.87 17.18 10.60
N GLY A 461 -17.30 17.54 9.40
CA GLY A 461 -16.66 17.09 8.15
C GLY A 461 -16.71 15.57 8.06
N GLY A 462 -15.62 14.97 7.60
CA GLY A 462 -15.46 13.52 7.62
C GLY A 462 -13.99 13.08 7.49
N GLU A 463 -13.75 12.15 6.60
CA GLU A 463 -12.49 11.38 6.52
C GLU A 463 -11.39 12.06 5.71
N ALA A 464 -11.72 13.00 4.82
CA ALA A 464 -10.82 13.41 3.73
C ALA A 464 -10.52 14.92 3.60
N GLY A 465 -10.87 15.76 4.57
CA GLY A 465 -10.82 17.22 4.37
C GLY A 465 -9.74 18.01 5.11
N TYR A 466 -9.56 19.27 4.72
CA TYR A 466 -8.93 20.28 5.58
C TYR A 466 -9.80 20.55 6.83
N ILE A 467 -9.15 20.94 7.93
CA ILE A 467 -9.84 21.42 9.13
C ILE A 467 -9.27 22.79 9.50
N ALA A 468 -10.16 23.73 9.77
CA ALA A 468 -9.84 25.09 10.17
C ALA A 468 -10.55 25.43 11.50
N PRO A 469 -9.86 25.34 12.65
CA PRO A 469 -10.43 25.77 13.92
C PRO A 469 -10.57 27.30 13.96
N TYR A 470 -11.74 27.80 14.37
CA TYR A 470 -12.00 29.24 14.45
C TYR A 470 -11.28 29.84 15.66
N LEU A 471 -10.20 30.60 15.41
CA LEU A 471 -9.28 31.07 16.45
C LEU A 471 -9.92 31.96 17.54
N PRO A 472 -10.92 32.83 17.26
CA PRO A 472 -11.58 33.59 18.33
C PRO A 472 -12.44 32.76 19.27
N ASP A 473 -12.89 31.57 18.84
CA ASP A 473 -13.69 30.66 19.64
C ASP A 473 -13.42 29.19 19.26
N PRO A 474 -12.56 28.47 20.01
CA PRO A 474 -12.13 27.11 19.67
C PRO A 474 -13.23 26.05 19.79
N ASN A 475 -14.45 26.43 20.21
CA ASN A 475 -15.61 25.56 20.14
C ASN A 475 -16.22 25.51 18.73
N ILE A 476 -15.86 26.46 17.85
CA ILE A 476 -16.29 26.48 16.45
C ILE A 476 -15.17 25.93 15.57
N VAL A 477 -15.52 24.96 14.73
CA VAL A 477 -14.58 24.34 13.78
C VAL A 477 -15.24 24.25 12.42
N TYR A 478 -14.49 24.63 11.38
CA TYR A 478 -14.86 24.36 9.99
C TYR A 478 -14.12 23.11 9.54
N ALA A 479 -14.85 22.07 9.16
CA ALA A 479 -14.29 20.77 8.83
C ALA A 479 -14.82 20.31 7.47
N GLY A 480 -13.89 19.99 6.58
CA GLY A 480 -14.18 19.47 5.24
C GLY A 480 -14.28 17.95 5.19
N ASP A 481 -14.76 17.47 4.06
CA ASP A 481 -14.69 16.08 3.62
C ASP A 481 -14.59 16.02 2.09
N TYR A 482 -14.54 14.81 1.53
CA TYR A 482 -14.67 14.60 0.09
C TYR A 482 -16.06 15.04 -0.44
N GLU A 483 -16.24 15.07 -1.75
CA GLU A 483 -17.45 15.60 -2.43
C GLU A 483 -17.81 17.05 -2.06
N ALA A 484 -16.80 17.91 -1.87
CA ALA A 484 -16.99 19.34 -1.54
C ALA A 484 -17.67 19.63 -0.21
N LEU A 485 -17.91 18.61 0.63
CA LEU A 485 -18.58 18.81 1.90
C LEU A 485 -17.71 19.68 2.80
N ILE A 486 -18.31 20.77 3.29
CA ILE A 486 -17.76 21.54 4.40
C ILE A 486 -18.85 21.77 5.43
N THR A 487 -18.49 21.61 6.70
CA THR A 487 -19.40 21.78 7.82
C THR A 487 -18.87 22.79 8.83
N ARG A 488 -19.79 23.41 9.55
CA ARG A 488 -19.53 24.17 10.77
C ARG A 488 -19.97 23.34 11.97
N PHE A 489 -19.03 23.02 12.85
CA PHE A 489 -19.27 22.33 14.11
C PHE A 489 -19.25 23.29 15.28
N ASP A 490 -20.19 23.14 16.22
CA ASP A 490 -20.20 23.83 17.52
C ASP A 490 -20.14 22.80 18.67
N LYS A 491 -19.00 22.75 19.34
CA LYS A 491 -18.73 21.81 20.45
C LYS A 491 -19.72 21.95 21.61
N ARG A 492 -20.26 23.15 21.86
CA ARG A 492 -21.12 23.39 23.01
C ARG A 492 -22.46 22.66 22.88
N THR A 493 -22.97 22.57 21.66
CA THR A 493 -24.27 21.99 21.34
C THR A 493 -24.14 20.64 20.65
N GLY A 494 -22.96 20.32 20.12
CA GLY A 494 -22.74 19.16 19.24
C GLY A 494 -23.32 19.35 17.84
N GLN A 495 -23.76 20.55 17.47
CA GLN A 495 -24.38 20.81 16.17
C GLN A 495 -23.33 20.75 15.05
N VAL A 496 -23.61 19.96 14.02
CA VAL A 496 -22.91 19.98 12.73
C VAL A 496 -23.87 20.56 11.69
N LYS A 497 -23.44 21.63 11.01
CA LYS A 497 -24.22 22.27 9.94
C LYS A 497 -23.46 22.18 8.63
N ASN A 498 -24.08 21.62 7.59
CA ASN A 498 -23.57 21.69 6.22
C ASN A 498 -23.57 23.15 5.75
N ILE A 499 -22.42 23.63 5.30
CA ILE A 499 -22.18 24.97 4.78
C ILE A 499 -21.46 24.89 3.42
N SER A 500 -21.70 23.84 2.64
CA SER A 500 -21.04 23.61 1.35
C SER A 500 -21.41 24.69 0.34
N VAL A 501 -20.47 25.05 -0.53
CA VAL A 501 -20.67 26.03 -1.61
C VAL A 501 -21.86 25.62 -2.48
N HIS A 502 -21.90 24.33 -2.84
CA HIS A 502 -22.98 23.72 -3.59
C HIS A 502 -23.09 22.25 -3.16
N PRO A 503 -24.22 21.80 -2.58
CA PRO A 503 -24.38 20.41 -2.19
C PRO A 503 -24.75 19.57 -3.41
N GLU A 504 -23.80 18.79 -3.93
CA GLU A 504 -24.00 17.84 -5.02
C GLU A 504 -23.35 16.50 -4.68
N ILE A 505 -24.07 15.40 -4.90
CA ILE A 505 -23.51 14.04 -4.81
C ILE A 505 -22.87 13.74 -6.16
N SER A 506 -21.60 13.37 -6.15
CA SER A 506 -20.76 13.29 -7.35
C SER A 506 -20.37 11.85 -7.73
N ASP A 507 -20.52 10.92 -6.78
CA ASP A 507 -20.23 9.49 -6.91
C ASP A 507 -20.70 8.85 -8.23
N GLY A 508 -19.78 8.10 -8.85
CA GLY A 508 -20.04 7.33 -10.06
C GLY A 508 -20.10 8.15 -11.34
N SER A 509 -19.72 9.44 -11.29
CA SER A 509 -19.67 10.32 -12.46
C SER A 509 -18.33 11.06 -12.57
N GLY A 510 -17.90 11.29 -13.81
CA GLY A 510 -16.74 12.15 -14.08
C GLY A 510 -17.05 13.62 -13.79
N ALA A 511 -16.02 14.38 -13.41
CA ALA A 511 -16.16 15.78 -12.97
C ALA A 511 -16.65 16.75 -14.06
N GLU A 512 -16.73 16.33 -15.33
CA GLU A 512 -17.07 17.21 -16.45
C GLU A 512 -18.47 17.86 -16.34
N LYS A 513 -19.39 17.18 -15.61
CA LYS A 513 -20.81 17.56 -15.47
C LYS A 513 -21.10 18.37 -14.22
N LEU A 514 -20.15 18.43 -13.29
CA LEU A 514 -20.32 19.13 -12.02
C LEU A 514 -20.35 20.64 -12.26
N GLU A 515 -21.22 21.35 -11.53
CA GLU A 515 -21.27 22.81 -11.56
C GLU A 515 -19.95 23.39 -11.04
N HIS A 516 -19.49 22.84 -9.92
CA HIS A 516 -18.22 23.17 -9.27
C HIS A 516 -17.45 21.90 -8.98
N ARG A 517 -16.14 21.93 -9.22
CA ARG A 517 -15.25 20.79 -9.02
C ARG A 517 -14.41 21.05 -7.79
N PHE A 518 -14.44 20.10 -6.87
CA PHE A 518 -13.65 20.15 -5.65
C PHE A 518 -12.79 18.89 -5.56
N GLN A 519 -11.59 19.07 -5.03
CA GLN A 519 -10.68 17.96 -4.81
C GLN A 519 -11.13 17.12 -3.59
N TRP A 520 -10.72 15.85 -3.53
CA TRP A 520 -10.87 14.96 -2.37
C TRP A 520 -10.55 15.63 -1.02
N THR A 521 -9.50 16.48 -1.00
CA THR A 521 -8.97 17.27 0.11
C THR A 521 -9.08 18.78 -0.17
N ALA A 522 -10.26 19.25 -0.57
CA ALA A 522 -10.48 20.65 -0.95
C ALA A 522 -10.01 21.64 0.16
N PRO A 523 -9.17 22.64 -0.16
CA PRO A 523 -8.60 23.56 0.83
C PRO A 523 -9.66 24.36 1.61
N ILE A 524 -9.46 24.50 2.92
CA ILE A 524 -10.25 25.38 3.79
C ILE A 524 -9.27 26.25 4.58
N VAL A 525 -9.31 27.56 4.38
CA VAL A 525 -8.34 28.50 4.97
C VAL A 525 -9.06 29.67 5.63
N LEU A 526 -8.76 29.92 6.90
CA LEU A 526 -9.17 31.14 7.59
C LEU A 526 -8.19 32.28 7.28
N SER A 527 -8.70 33.49 7.06
CA SER A 527 -7.84 34.66 6.87
C SER A 527 -7.06 34.97 8.16
N PRO A 528 -5.75 35.24 8.08
CA PRO A 528 -4.98 35.74 9.23
C PRO A 528 -5.31 37.21 9.57
N HIS A 529 -6.03 37.94 8.70
CA HIS A 529 -6.37 39.36 8.89
C HIS A 529 -7.80 39.58 9.40
N ASP A 530 -8.72 38.68 9.03
CA ASP A 530 -10.11 38.70 9.50
C ASP A 530 -10.60 37.28 9.80
N PRO A 531 -10.75 36.89 11.07
CA PRO A 531 -11.10 35.51 11.41
C PRO A 531 -12.49 35.09 10.90
N ASN A 532 -13.37 36.02 10.51
CA ASN A 532 -14.68 35.68 9.94
C ASN A 532 -14.60 35.35 8.44
N THR A 533 -13.48 35.64 7.79
CA THR A 533 -13.26 35.34 6.38
C THR A 533 -12.71 33.91 6.23
N ILE A 534 -13.43 33.09 5.46
CA ILE A 534 -13.04 31.72 5.10
C ILE A 534 -12.91 31.63 3.58
N TYR A 535 -11.84 30.99 3.13
CA TYR A 535 -11.60 30.64 1.73
C TYR A 535 -11.76 29.13 1.52
N HIS A 536 -12.37 28.76 0.40
CA HIS A 536 -12.51 27.36 -0.02
C HIS A 536 -12.09 27.19 -1.48
N GLY A 537 -11.27 26.18 -1.76
CA GLY A 537 -10.72 25.92 -3.10
C GLY A 537 -11.53 24.86 -3.85
N GLY A 538 -12.23 25.27 -4.92
CA GLY A 538 -12.75 24.38 -5.96
C GLY A 538 -11.97 24.59 -7.27
N GLU A 539 -12.62 24.68 -8.42
CA GLU A 539 -11.99 25.21 -9.64
C GLU A 539 -11.83 26.73 -9.60
N ARG A 540 -12.59 27.37 -8.70
CA ARG A 540 -12.54 28.79 -8.35
C ARG A 540 -12.20 28.91 -6.87
N LEU A 541 -11.72 30.09 -6.49
CA LEU A 541 -11.61 30.47 -5.09
C LEU A 541 -12.95 31.03 -4.60
N PHE A 542 -13.52 30.37 -3.60
CA PHE A 542 -14.74 30.80 -2.94
C PHE A 542 -14.41 31.48 -1.61
N LYS A 543 -15.22 32.47 -1.24
CA LYS A 543 -15.11 33.23 0.01
C LYS A 543 -16.45 33.29 0.72
N THR A 544 -16.42 33.21 2.05
CA THR A 544 -17.54 33.59 2.93
C THR A 544 -17.03 34.51 4.04
N THR A 545 -17.92 35.37 4.54
CA THR A 545 -17.68 36.23 5.73
C THR A 545 -18.74 36.05 6.81
N ASP A 546 -19.67 35.10 6.62
CA ASP A 546 -20.83 34.88 7.48
C ASP A 546 -20.94 33.42 7.94
N SER A 547 -19.78 32.80 8.20
CA SER A 547 -19.66 31.42 8.67
C SER A 547 -20.21 30.37 7.70
N GLY A 548 -20.09 30.62 6.38
CA GLY A 548 -20.50 29.69 5.33
C GLY A 548 -22.00 29.69 5.03
N MET A 549 -22.74 30.73 5.47
CA MET A 549 -24.15 30.88 5.09
C MET A 549 -24.28 31.27 3.63
N HIS A 550 -23.37 32.12 3.14
CA HIS A 550 -23.28 32.49 1.73
C HIS A 550 -21.83 32.40 1.26
N TRP A 551 -21.65 31.87 0.05
CA TRP A 551 -20.37 31.78 -0.63
C TRP A 551 -20.38 32.64 -1.90
N GLU A 552 -19.28 33.34 -2.12
CA GLU A 552 -19.02 34.12 -3.33
C GLU A 552 -17.79 33.56 -4.03
N ALA A 553 -17.88 33.30 -5.33
CA ALA A 553 -16.70 33.03 -6.15
C ALA A 553 -15.95 34.36 -6.40
N ILE A 554 -14.77 34.51 -5.80
CA ILE A 554 -13.95 35.74 -5.91
C ILE A 554 -12.88 35.65 -7.00
N SER A 555 -12.90 34.56 -7.78
CA SER A 555 -12.04 34.35 -8.94
C SER A 555 -12.83 33.75 -10.11
N PRO A 556 -12.34 33.89 -11.36
CA PRO A 556 -12.74 33.01 -12.43
C PRO A 556 -12.27 31.57 -12.15
N ASN A 557 -12.56 30.63 -13.06
CA ASN A 557 -11.90 29.32 -13.04
C ASN A 557 -10.38 29.53 -13.21
N LEU A 558 -9.58 29.08 -12.25
CA LEU A 558 -8.13 29.27 -12.21
C LEU A 558 -7.36 28.06 -12.77
N THR A 559 -8.08 27.06 -13.25
CA THR A 559 -7.53 25.79 -13.76
C THR A 559 -7.54 25.81 -15.29
N ARG A 560 -6.82 24.88 -15.91
CA ARG A 560 -6.81 24.63 -17.36
C ARG A 560 -8.15 24.11 -17.86
N ASN A 561 -8.95 23.48 -16.99
CA ASN A 561 -10.29 22.96 -17.29
C ASN A 561 -10.29 22.03 -18.52
N ASP A 562 -9.32 21.13 -18.58
CA ASP A 562 -9.18 20.15 -19.64
C ASP A 562 -10.24 19.05 -19.49
N LYS A 563 -11.34 19.19 -20.23
CA LYS A 563 -12.46 18.24 -20.18
C LYS A 563 -12.05 16.79 -20.50
N SER A 564 -10.95 16.58 -21.22
CA SER A 564 -10.45 15.21 -21.49
C SER A 564 -9.94 14.50 -20.23
N LYS A 565 -9.63 15.25 -19.16
CA LYS A 565 -9.18 14.76 -17.85
C LYS A 565 -10.29 14.73 -16.79
N GLN A 566 -11.52 15.08 -17.16
CA GLN A 566 -12.67 15.11 -16.25
C GLN A 566 -13.67 13.97 -16.55
N GLN A 567 -13.21 12.95 -17.26
CA GLN A 567 -13.99 11.79 -17.69
C GLN A 567 -14.08 10.74 -16.59
N THR A 568 -15.00 9.77 -16.75
CA THR A 568 -15.11 8.62 -15.84
C THR A 568 -13.84 7.77 -15.83
N SER A 569 -13.43 7.34 -14.64
CA SER A 569 -12.24 6.54 -14.36
C SER A 569 -12.55 5.03 -14.17
N GLY A 570 -11.52 4.19 -14.12
CA GLY A 570 -11.60 2.74 -13.82
C GLY A 570 -11.13 1.80 -14.94
N GLY A 571 -11.02 2.30 -16.18
CA GLY A 571 -10.54 1.53 -17.32
C GLY A 571 -11.63 0.75 -18.08
N PRO A 572 -11.29 -0.38 -18.74
CA PRO A 572 -12.19 -1.07 -19.67
C PRO A 572 -13.20 -2.04 -19.02
N ILE A 573 -13.03 -2.42 -17.75
CA ILE A 573 -13.84 -3.45 -17.10
C ILE A 573 -14.86 -2.83 -16.15
N ASN A 574 -14.38 -2.28 -15.03
CA ASN A 574 -15.19 -1.59 -14.04
C ASN A 574 -14.89 -0.09 -14.06
N LYS A 575 -15.90 0.73 -13.79
CA LYS A 575 -15.73 2.17 -13.57
C LYS A 575 -15.65 2.47 -12.08
N ASP A 576 -14.91 3.50 -11.72
CA ASP A 576 -14.75 3.95 -10.34
C ASP A 576 -14.45 5.45 -10.33
N ASP A 577 -15.38 6.22 -9.77
CA ASP A 577 -15.31 7.67 -9.64
C ASP A 577 -15.86 8.02 -8.25
N THR A 578 -14.94 8.26 -7.31
CA THR A 578 -15.27 8.62 -5.91
C THR A 578 -14.92 10.09 -5.61
N GLY A 579 -14.41 10.82 -6.62
CA GLY A 579 -13.89 12.17 -6.45
C GLY A 579 -12.38 12.26 -6.16
N THR A 580 -11.71 11.14 -5.84
CA THR A 580 -10.23 11.11 -5.73
C THR A 580 -9.57 11.43 -7.07
N GLU A 581 -10.22 11.06 -8.18
CA GLU A 581 -9.77 11.29 -9.55
C GLU A 581 -10.15 12.67 -10.11
N TYR A 582 -10.79 13.52 -9.31
CA TYR A 582 -11.17 14.85 -9.78
C TYR A 582 -9.94 15.75 -9.88
N TYR A 583 -9.82 16.36 -11.05
CA TYR A 583 -8.67 17.13 -11.51
C TYR A 583 -9.13 18.47 -12.08
N ASP A 584 -8.17 19.35 -12.37
CA ASP A 584 -8.42 20.75 -12.68
C ASP A 584 -9.16 21.43 -11.53
N THR A 585 -8.52 21.39 -10.35
CA THR A 585 -8.97 21.98 -9.09
C THR A 585 -7.86 22.77 -8.38
N ILE A 586 -8.24 23.71 -7.52
CA ILE A 586 -7.32 24.37 -6.58
C ILE A 586 -7.00 23.38 -5.46
N PHE A 587 -5.72 23.02 -5.37
CA PHE A 587 -5.20 22.04 -4.41
C PHE A 587 -4.59 22.68 -3.17
N ALA A 588 -4.21 23.96 -3.25
CA ALA A 588 -3.66 24.71 -2.13
C ALA A 588 -4.09 26.19 -2.18
N VAL A 589 -4.35 26.77 -1.01
CA VAL A 589 -4.69 28.19 -0.82
C VAL A 589 -3.85 28.74 0.33
N ALA A 590 -3.32 29.96 0.18
CA ALA A 590 -2.63 30.66 1.26
C ALA A 590 -2.83 32.18 1.12
N GLU A 591 -3.36 32.82 2.16
CA GLU A 591 -3.34 34.28 2.26
C GLU A 591 -2.04 34.76 2.90
N SER A 592 -1.45 35.83 2.36
CA SER A 592 -0.23 36.45 2.89
C SER A 592 -0.46 36.92 4.33
N PRO A 593 0.39 36.56 5.30
CA PRO A 593 0.24 37.03 6.69
C PRO A 593 0.61 38.51 6.87
N VAL A 594 1.20 39.16 5.87
CA VAL A 594 1.66 40.57 5.95
C VAL A 594 0.90 41.52 5.03
N ALA A 595 0.06 41.00 4.13
CA ALA A 595 -0.70 41.80 3.18
C ALA A 595 -2.13 41.22 2.99
N ALA A 596 -3.11 41.88 3.60
CA ALA A 596 -4.51 41.48 3.48
C ALA A 596 -4.98 41.50 2.02
N GLY A 597 -5.72 40.45 1.63
CA GLY A 597 -6.24 40.29 0.27
C GLY A 597 -5.22 39.78 -0.76
N GLN A 598 -3.94 39.61 -0.39
CA GLN A 598 -2.96 38.93 -1.24
C GLN A 598 -3.05 37.41 -1.03
N ILE A 599 -3.69 36.71 -1.97
CA ILE A 599 -3.97 35.28 -1.88
C ILE A 599 -3.21 34.55 -2.98
N TRP A 600 -2.52 33.48 -2.60
CA TRP A 600 -1.85 32.54 -3.51
C TRP A 600 -2.68 31.28 -3.61
N VAL A 601 -2.80 30.76 -4.82
CA VAL A 601 -3.43 29.46 -5.09
C VAL A 601 -2.46 28.58 -5.87
N GLY A 602 -2.51 27.28 -5.62
CA GLY A 602 -1.86 26.26 -6.44
C GLY A 602 -2.91 25.30 -6.98
N THR A 603 -2.90 25.04 -8.28
CA THR A 603 -3.77 24.06 -8.93
C THR A 603 -3.04 22.75 -9.17
N ASP A 604 -3.79 21.65 -9.25
CA ASP A 604 -3.25 20.31 -9.54
C ASP A 604 -2.78 20.14 -11.00
N ASP A 605 -3.13 21.09 -11.87
CA ASP A 605 -2.81 21.12 -13.30
C ASP A 605 -1.69 22.09 -13.70
N GLY A 606 -1.15 22.85 -12.74
CA GLY A 606 0.08 23.64 -12.87
C GLY A 606 -0.10 25.02 -13.45
#